data_AF-A0A3C1AAA1-F1
#
_entry.id   AF-A0A3C1AAA1-F1
#
_cell.length_a   1.000
_cell.length_b   1.000
_cell.length_c   1.000
_cell.angle_alpha   90.00
_cell.angle_beta   90.00
_cell.angle_gamma   90.00
#
_symmetry.space_group_name_H-M   'P 1'
#
loop_
_entity.id
_entity.type
_entity.pdbx_description
1 polymer ?
#
loop_
_entity_poly.entity_id
_entity_poly.type
_entity_poly.pdbx_seq_one_letter_code
_entity_poly.pdbx_strand_id
1 'polypeptide(L)' 'MHVVIDIIILIVTIVMGVPVPFCFMAAALYMGIVAFPDFSFLMTVGFRALNSLTLLSIPFFIIAGMLMSSSGIAERLT' A
#
# COMPACT_ATOMS: atom_id res chain seq x y z
N MET A 1 -9.99 18.78 -19.17
CA MET A 1 -9.58 19.81 -18.18
C MET A 1 -9.06 19.17 -16.89
N HIS A 2 -9.79 18.23 -16.28
CA HIS A 2 -9.40 17.59 -15.01
C HIS A 2 -8.03 16.90 -15.02
N VAL A 3 -7.65 16.24 -16.12
CA VAL A 3 -6.33 15.59 -16.27
C VAL A 3 -5.17 16.57 -16.08
N VAL A 4 -5.30 17.81 -16.55
CA VAL A 4 -4.25 18.84 -16.40
C VAL A 4 -4.12 19.24 -14.93
N ILE A 5 -5.24 19.29 -14.21
CA ILE A 5 -5.26 19.61 -12.78
C ILE A 5 -4.60 18.49 -11.98
N ASP A 6 -4.85 17.23 -12.31
CA ASP A 6 -4.16 16.09 -11.68
C ASP A 6 -2.65 16.09 -11.90
N ILE A 7 -2.20 16.44 -13.10
CA ILE A 7 -0.77 16.56 -13.40
C ILE A 7 -0.14 17.68 -12.55
N ILE A 8 -0.84 18.81 -12.38
CA ILE A 8 -0.38 19.90 -11.51
C ILE A 8 -0.29 19.44 -10.06
N ILE A 9 -1.31 18.73 -9.54
CA ILE A 9 -1.32 18.17 -8.18
C ILE A 9 -0.14 17.21 -7.99
N LEU A 10 0.11 16.32 -8.95
CA LEU A 10 1.24 15.38 -8.92
C LEU A 10 2.58 16.12 -8.83
N ILE A 11 2.81 17.08 -9.72
CA ILE A 11 4.07 17.83 -9.77
C ILE A 11 4.31 18.59 -8.47
N VAL A 12 3.29 19.30 -7.98
CA VAL A 12 3.39 20.09 -6.73
C VAL A 12 3.69 19.18 -5.53
N THR A 13 3.04 18.02 -5.44
CA THR A 13 3.21 17.09 -4.31
C THR A 13 4.58 16.40 -4.35
N ILE A 14 5.11 16.11 -5.55
CA ILE A 14 6.48 15.58 -5.73
C ILE A 14 7.52 16.64 -5.34
N VAL A 15 7.34 17.90 -5.73
CA VAL A 15 8.27 18.99 -5.39
C VAL A 15 8.31 19.25 -3.88
N MET A 16 7.19 19.02 -3.17
CA MET A 16 7.14 19.07 -1.70
C MET A 16 7.86 17.89 -1.01
N GLY A 17 8.43 16.94 -1.75
CA GLY A 17 9.18 15.82 -1.19
C GLY A 17 8.31 14.73 -0.56
N VAL A 18 7.01 14.72 -0.87
CA VAL A 18 6.08 13.70 -0.39
C VAL A 18 6.41 12.36 -1.07
N PRO A 19 6.36 11.22 -0.36
CA PRO A 19 6.60 9.92 -0.97
C PRO A 19 5.66 9.68 -2.15
N VAL A 20 6.21 9.18 -3.25
CA VAL A 20 5.52 8.95 -4.53
C VAL A 20 4.12 8.30 -4.38
N PRO A 21 3.90 7.29 -3.52
CA PRO A 21 2.57 6.69 -3.34
C PRO A 21 1.50 7.70 -2.90
N PHE A 22 1.84 8.66 -2.05
CA PHE A 22 0.89 9.67 -1.57
C PHE A 22 0.59 10.74 -2.63
N CYS A 23 1.57 11.06 -3.49
CA CYS A 23 1.34 11.95 -4.64
C CYS A 23 0.29 11.37 -5.58
N PHE A 24 0.40 10.08 -5.91
CA PHE A 24 -0.58 9.36 -6.72
C PHE A 24 -1.93 9.20 -6.00
N MET A 25 -1.93 8.99 -4.68
CA MET A 25 -3.15 8.93 -3.88
C MET A 25 -3.93 10.25 -3.93
N ALA A 26 -3.25 11.40 -3.81
CA ALA A 26 -3.88 12.72 -3.85
C ALA A 26 -4.52 13.02 -5.21
N ALA A 27 -3.84 12.69 -6.32
CA ALA A 27 -4.39 12.81 -7.66
C ALA A 27 -5.57 11.85 -7.88
N ALA A 28 -5.45 10.59 -7.45
CA ALA A 28 -6.55 9.62 -7.54
C ALA A 28 -7.79 10.04 -6.73
N LEU A 29 -7.60 10.68 -5.57
CA LEU A 29 -8.67 11.26 -4.77
C LEU A 29 -9.35 12.44 -5.48
N TYR A 30 -8.58 13.36 -6.07
CA TYR A 30 -9.14 14.46 -6.85
C TYR A 30 -10.00 13.94 -8.00
N MET A 31 -9.49 12.97 -8.76
CA MET A 31 -10.20 12.40 -9.89
C MET A 31 -11.43 11.57 -9.46
N GLY A 32 -11.34 10.87 -8.33
CA GLY A 32 -12.43 10.12 -7.72
C GLY A 32 -13.58 10.98 -7.19
N ILE A 33 -13.31 12.22 -6.79
CA ILE A 33 -14.34 13.14 -6.25
C ILE A 33 -14.95 14.01 -7.36
N VAL A 34 -14.14 14.47 -8.32
CA VAL A 34 -14.55 15.52 -9.28
C VAL A 34 -14.91 14.97 -10.66
N ALA A 35 -14.20 13.96 -11.15
CA ALA A 35 -14.32 13.52 -12.55
C ALA A 35 -15.10 12.21 -12.71
N PHE A 36 -14.87 11.22 -11.83
CA PHE A 36 -15.55 9.92 -11.88
C PHE A 36 -15.73 9.38 -10.45
N PRO A 37 -16.96 9.26 -9.92
CA PRO A 37 -17.21 8.74 -8.57
C PRO A 37 -16.97 7.22 -8.41
N ASP A 38 -16.53 6.53 -9.46
CA ASP A 38 -16.20 5.10 -9.41
C ASP A 38 -14.83 4.87 -8.74
N PHE A 39 -14.84 4.80 -7.41
CA PHE A 39 -13.68 4.43 -6.59
C PHE A 39 -13.23 2.97 -6.76
N SER A 40 -13.91 2.17 -7.60
CA SER A 40 -13.59 0.77 -7.86
C SER A 40 -12.14 0.55 -8.26
N PHE A 41 -11.55 1.48 -9.02
CA PHE A 41 -10.13 1.41 -9.38
C PHE A 41 -9.21 1.57 -8.16
N LEU A 42 -9.45 2.58 -7.33
CA LEU A 42 -8.65 2.85 -6.13
C LEU A 42 -8.75 1.71 -5.12
N MET A 43 -9.96 1.16 -4.93
CA MET A 43 -10.20 -0.02 -4.10
C MET A 43 -9.47 -1.26 -4.62
N THR A 44 -9.52 -1.51 -5.93
CA THR A 44 -8.84 -2.66 -6.57
C THR A 44 -7.32 -2.57 -6.44
N VAL A 45 -6.74 -1.38 -6.63
CA VAL A 45 -5.29 -1.15 -6.48
C VAL A 45 -4.86 -1.30 -5.01
N GLY A 46 -5.62 -0.71 -4.07
CA GLY A 46 -5.37 -0.86 -2.64
C GLY A 46 -5.44 -2.32 -2.19
N PHE A 47 -6.48 -3.05 -2.62
CA PHE A 47 -6.63 -4.47 -2.29
C PHE A 47 -5.48 -5.33 -2.84
N ARG A 48 -4.99 -5.06 -4.05
CA ARG A 48 -3.84 -5.76 -4.63
C ARG A 48 -2.53 -5.48 -3.88
N ALA A 49 -2.34 -4.25 -3.41
CA ALA A 49 -1.17 -3.90 -2.61
C ALA A 49 -1.18 -4.62 -1.24
N LEU A 50 -2.36 -4.72 -0.62
CA LEU A 50 -2.54 -5.43 0.65
C LEU A 50 -2.46 -6.96 0.48
N ASN A 51 -2.97 -7.50 -0.63
CA ASN A 51 -2.90 -8.91 -0.99
C ASN A 51 -1.53 -9.30 -1.60
N SER A 52 -0.46 -8.62 -1.19
CA SER A 52 0.89 -9.02 -1.60
C SER A 52 1.37 -10.17 -0.71
N LEU A 53 2.02 -11.16 -1.31
CA LEU A 53 2.68 -12.26 -0.60
C LEU A 53 3.63 -11.75 0.50
N THR A 54 4.20 -10.56 0.30
CA THR A 54 5.10 -9.89 1.25
C THR A 54 4.37 -9.51 2.55
N LEU A 55 3.19 -8.90 2.48
CA LEU A 55 2.45 -8.53 3.69
C LEU A 55 1.97 -9.78 4.45
N LEU A 56 1.57 -10.81 3.69
CA LEU A 56 1.16 -12.10 4.22
C LEU A 56 2.34 -12.88 4.83
N SER A 57 3.57 -12.67 4.36
CA SER A 57 4.75 -13.33 4.93
C SER A 57 5.03 -12.92 6.38
N ILE A 58 4.63 -11.71 6.81
CA ILE A 58 4.82 -11.22 8.18
C ILE A 58 4.11 -12.10 9.23
N PRO A 59 2.78 -12.32 9.16
CA PRO A 59 2.10 -13.21 10.11
C PRO A 59 2.60 -14.66 10.00
N PHE A 60 2.95 -15.14 8.79
CA PHE A 60 3.54 -16.48 8.64
C PHE A 60 4.87 -16.63 9.39
N PHE A 61 5.76 -15.64 9.29
CA PHE A 61 7.02 -15.64 10.05
C PHE A 61 6.79 -15.56 11.57
N ILE A 62 5.79 -14.78 12.01
CA ILE A 62 5.41 -14.72 13.43
C ILE A 62 4.93 -16.09 13.93
N ILE A 63 4.05 -16.76 13.19
CA ILE A 63 3.53 -18.08 13.55
C ILE A 63 4.65 -19.14 13.55
N ALA A 64 5.52 -19.13 12.54
CA ALA A 64 6.67 -20.02 12.48
C ALA A 64 7.61 -19.81 13.68
N GLY A 65 7.91 -18.55 14.04
CA GLY A 65 8.72 -18.23 15.21
C GLY A 65 8.08 -18.69 16.53
N MET A 66 6.77 -18.47 16.70
CA MET A 66 6.03 -18.97 17.87
C MET A 66 6.01 -20.50 17.94
N LEU A 67 5.90 -21.18 16.80
CA LEU A 67 5.97 -22.63 16.73
C LEU A 67 7.37 -23.14 17.11
N MET A 68 8.43 -22.51 16.60
CA MET A 68 9.82 -22.88 16.93
C MET A 68 10.15 -22.70 18.42
N SER A 69 9.59 -21.65 19.05
CA SER A 69 9.71 -21.40 20.48
C SER A 69 8.91 -22.40 21.32
N SER A 70 7.63 -22.62 20.99
CA SER A 70 6.76 -23.51 21.78
C SER A 70 7.05 -25.00 21.60
N SER A 71 7.62 -25.42 20.47
CA SER A 71 8.02 -26.82 20.22
C SER A 71 9.39 -27.19 20.80
N GLY A 72 10.12 -26.23 21.40
CA GLY A 72 11.46 -26.46 21.92
C GLY A 72 12.52 -26.76 20.84
N ILE A 73 12.20 -26.56 19.55
CA ILE A 73 13.16 -26.71 18.45
C ILE A 73 14.25 -25.64 18.57
N ALA A 74 13.88 -24.41 18.93
CA ALA A 74 14.84 -23.33 19.14
C ALA A 74 15.89 -23.66 20.21
N GLU A 75 15.46 -24.29 21.31
CA GLU A 75 16.31 -24.62 22.46
C GLU A 75 17.19 -25.86 22.23
N ARG A 76 16.87 -26.67 21.21
CA ARG A 76 17.69 -27.80 20.75
C ARG A 76 18.77 -27.39 19.73
N LEU A 77 18.65 -26.19 19.16
CA LEU A 77 19.55 -25.66 18.12
C LEU A 77 20.56 -24.63 18.65
N THR A 78 20.34 -24.10 19.85
CA THR A 78 21.29 -23.28 20.62
C THR A 78 22.19 -24.16 21.47
#